data_AF-A0A2H9MVA8-F1
#
_entry.id   AF-A0A2H9MVA8-F1
#
_cell.length_a   1.000
_cell.length_b   1.000
_cell.length_c   1.000
_cell.angle_alpha   90.00
_cell.angle_beta   90.00
_cell.angle_gamma   90.00
#
_symmetry.space_group_name_H-M   'P 1'
#
loop_
_entity.id
_entity.type
_entity.pdbx_description
1 polymer ?
#
loop_
_entity_poly.entity_id
_entity_poly.type
_entity_poly.pdbx_seq_one_letter_code
_entity_poly.pdbx_strand_id
1 'polypeptide(L)'
;FGIVEEEIAGEKFKISSREKTIVDGLIYPRYCGGLDEIVKGIWESQDEIDFAKIIDYAKEMRNDSVKRRLFYILDILELKKKVSIKDLNKIPKGLKWLDPSGLKNAIEYSKEYGLIINKTKKDLMSWRGY
;
A
#
# COMPACT_ATOMS: atom_id res chain seq x y z
N PHE A 1 11.35 4.12 -11.72
CA PHE A 1 10.06 3.64 -12.25
C PHE A 1 8.95 4.60 -11.83
N GLY A 2 7.84 4.64 -12.59
CA GLY A 2 6.61 5.33 -12.21
C GLY A 2 6.65 6.86 -12.19
N ILE A 3 7.26 7.49 -13.19
CA ILE A 3 7.18 8.93 -13.44
C ILE A 3 6.27 9.16 -14.64
N VAL A 4 5.34 10.11 -14.52
CA VAL A 4 4.50 10.61 -15.61
C VAL A 4 4.75 12.10 -15.81
N GLU A 5 4.55 12.57 -17.03
CA GLU A 5 4.63 13.99 -17.38
C GLU A 5 3.21 14.55 -17.44
N GLU A 6 3.00 15.68 -16.78
CA GLU A 6 1.75 16.44 -16.79
C GLU A 6 2.02 17.86 -17.28
N GLU A 7 0.99 18.53 -17.77
CA GLU A 7 1.09 19.89 -18.29
C GLU A 7 -0.01 20.79 -17.70
N ILE A 8 0.38 21.92 -17.14
CA ILE A 8 -0.54 22.95 -16.65
C ILE A 8 -0.05 24.30 -17.15
N ALA A 9 -0.93 25.09 -17.77
CA ALA A 9 -0.63 26.43 -18.29
C ALA A 9 0.58 26.47 -19.27
N GLY A 10 0.79 25.40 -20.04
CA GLY A 10 1.90 25.28 -21.00
C GLY A 10 3.23 24.86 -20.36
N GLU A 11 3.29 24.69 -19.04
CA GLU A 11 4.47 24.22 -18.32
C GLU A 11 4.36 22.71 -18.06
N LYS A 12 5.40 21.98 -18.49
CA LYS A 12 5.51 20.53 -18.30
C LYS A 12 6.28 20.21 -17.04
N PHE A 13 5.74 19.32 -16.23
CA PHE A 13 6.38 18.86 -15.01
C PHE A 13 6.21 17.36 -14.83
N LYS A 14 7.13 16.76 -14.07
CA LYS A 14 7.17 15.33 -13.81
C LYS A 14 6.62 15.05 -12.43
N ILE A 15 5.65 14.14 -12.34
CA ILE A 15 5.09 13.66 -11.08
C ILE A 15 5.17 12.14 -11.01
N SER A 16 5.00 11.59 -9.80
CA SER A 16 4.82 10.15 -9.64
C SER A 16 3.51 9.70 -10.28
N SER A 17 3.54 8.59 -11.02
CA SER A 17 2.33 7.84 -11.39
C SER A 17 1.53 7.46 -10.13
N ARG A 18 0.21 7.27 -10.26
CA ARG A 18 -0.66 6.81 -9.16
C ARG A 18 -0.12 5.55 -8.48
N GLU A 19 0.35 4.58 -9.25
CA GLU A 19 0.91 3.33 -8.75
C GLU A 19 2.20 3.55 -7.93
N LYS A 20 3.05 4.47 -8.40
CA LYS A 20 4.26 4.87 -7.67
C LYS A 20 3.92 5.58 -6.37
N THR A 21 2.94 6.48 -6.38
CA THR A 21 2.47 7.18 -5.18
C THR A 21 1.97 6.19 -4.13
N ILE A 22 1.22 5.17 -4.53
CA ILE A 22 0.77 4.09 -3.61
C ILE A 22 1.99 3.38 -3.00
N VAL A 23 2.94 2.95 -3.82
CA VAL A 23 4.14 2.24 -3.35
C VAL A 23 5.00 3.12 -2.43
N ASP A 24 5.12 4.42 -2.74
CA ASP A 24 5.83 5.40 -1.92
C ASP A 24 5.16 5.63 -0.57
N GLY A 25 3.84 5.69 -0.56
CA GLY A 25 3.08 5.74 0.68
C GLY A 25 3.32 4.49 1.51
N LEU A 26 3.28 3.30 0.91
CA LEU A 26 3.49 2.04 1.64
C LEU A 26 4.89 1.91 2.23
N ILE A 27 5.93 2.52 1.64
CA ILE A 27 7.26 2.56 2.25
C ILE A 27 7.35 3.60 3.36
N TYR A 28 6.76 4.80 3.18
CA TYR A 28 6.81 5.88 4.16
C TYR A 28 5.43 6.44 4.52
N PRO A 29 4.57 5.69 5.23
CA PRO A 29 3.20 6.12 5.52
C PRO A 29 3.08 7.47 6.22
N ARG A 30 4.09 7.83 7.04
CA ARG A 30 4.18 9.12 7.73
C ARG A 30 4.15 10.35 6.82
N TYR A 31 4.48 10.21 5.53
CA TYR A 31 4.44 11.32 4.57
C TYR A 31 3.11 11.39 3.79
N CYS A 32 2.19 10.46 4.04
CA CYS A 32 0.91 10.36 3.35
C CYS A 32 -0.28 10.53 4.30
N GLY A 33 -0.07 11.03 5.52
CA GLY A 33 -1.12 11.13 6.54
C GLY A 33 -1.37 9.82 7.32
N GLY A 34 -0.60 8.77 7.07
CA GLY A 34 -0.74 7.46 7.71
C GLY A 34 -1.11 6.36 6.72
N LEU A 35 -1.22 5.13 7.22
CA LEU A 35 -1.56 3.98 6.37
C LEU A 35 -3.00 4.02 5.85
N ASP A 36 -3.92 4.62 6.62
CA ASP A 36 -5.33 4.83 6.31
C ASP A 36 -5.59 5.65 5.05
N GLU A 37 -4.87 6.76 4.85
CA GLU A 37 -5.00 7.56 3.63
C GLU A 37 -4.50 6.79 2.40
N ILE A 38 -3.50 5.92 2.57
CA ILE A 38 -3.03 5.03 1.50
C ILE A 38 -4.08 3.96 1.20
N VAL A 39 -4.70 3.36 2.23
CA VAL A 39 -5.80 2.39 2.07
C VAL A 39 -6.97 3.04 1.33
N LYS A 40 -7.35 4.26 1.73
CA LYS A 40 -8.37 5.07 1.05
C LYS A 40 -7.99 5.34 -0.40
N GLY A 41 -6.78 5.82 -0.65
CA GLY A 41 -6.30 6.11 -2.01
C GLY A 41 -6.34 4.90 -2.93
N ILE A 42 -5.94 3.72 -2.44
CA ILE A 42 -6.06 2.45 -3.21
C ILE A 42 -7.52 2.15 -3.53
N TRP A 43 -8.43 2.33 -2.58
CA TRP A 43 -9.85 2.06 -2.79
C TRP A 43 -10.51 3.02 -3.78
N GLU A 44 -10.29 4.32 -3.63
CA GLU A 44 -10.90 5.35 -4.50
C GLU A 44 -10.37 5.26 -5.93
N SER A 45 -9.08 4.95 -6.10
CA SER A 45 -8.47 4.85 -7.43
C SER A 45 -8.49 3.43 -8.03
N GLN A 46 -9.21 2.49 -7.41
CA GLN A 46 -9.13 1.06 -7.74
C GLN A 46 -9.50 0.69 -9.19
N ASP A 47 -10.21 1.56 -9.90
CA ASP A 47 -10.60 1.36 -11.30
C ASP A 47 -9.73 2.17 -12.28
N GLU A 48 -8.85 3.03 -11.76
CA GLU A 48 -7.89 3.84 -12.53
C GLU A 48 -6.45 3.29 -12.45
N ILE A 49 -6.13 2.51 -11.42
CA ILE A 49 -4.78 2.01 -11.17
C ILE A 49 -4.53 0.62 -11.77
N ASP A 50 -3.30 0.40 -12.22
CA ASP A 50 -2.82 -0.91 -12.66
C ASP A 50 -2.17 -1.67 -11.49
N PHE A 51 -2.90 -2.65 -10.95
CA PHE A 51 -2.41 -3.46 -9.83
C PHE A 51 -1.17 -4.28 -10.17
N ALA A 52 -0.97 -4.70 -11.43
CA ALA A 52 0.24 -5.41 -11.82
C ALA A 52 1.46 -4.50 -11.72
N LYS A 53 1.34 -3.23 -12.17
CA LYS A 53 2.40 -2.22 -11.99
C LYS A 53 2.70 -1.93 -10.53
N ILE A 54 1.68 -1.81 -9.66
CA ILE A 54 1.89 -1.61 -8.22
C ILE A 54 2.72 -2.75 -7.63
N ILE A 55 2.40 -3.99 -7.99
CA ILE A 55 3.13 -5.17 -7.55
C ILE A 55 4.57 -5.15 -8.04
N ASP A 56 4.80 -4.83 -9.32
CA ASP A 56 6.14 -4.79 -9.89
C ASP A 56 6.99 -3.69 -9.25
N TYR A 57 6.41 -2.51 -9.04
CA TYR A 57 7.04 -1.43 -8.30
C TYR A 57 7.35 -1.85 -6.85
N ALA A 58 6.44 -2.54 -6.16
CA ALA A 58 6.70 -3.10 -4.83
C ALA A 58 7.79 -4.18 -4.84
N LYS A 59 7.97 -4.93 -5.94
CA LYS A 59 9.10 -5.85 -6.14
C LYS A 59 10.43 -5.14 -6.28
N GLU A 60 10.45 -3.98 -6.92
CA GLU A 60 11.66 -3.18 -7.10
C GLU A 60 12.15 -2.51 -5.81
N MET A 61 11.28 -2.24 -4.84
CA MET A 61 11.61 -1.48 -3.61
C MET A 61 12.69 -2.09 -2.70
N ARG A 62 13.20 -3.32 -2.96
CA ARG A 62 14.14 -4.07 -2.08
C ARG A 62 13.75 -4.10 -0.59
N ASN A 63 12.48 -3.83 -0.29
CA ASN A 63 11.91 -3.70 1.04
C ASN A 63 10.66 -4.56 1.10
N ASP A 64 10.74 -5.66 1.83
CA ASP A 64 9.66 -6.63 1.92
C ASP A 64 8.44 -6.10 2.68
N SER A 65 8.59 -5.08 3.53
CA SER A 65 7.47 -4.48 4.26
C SER A 65 6.43 -3.85 3.33
N VAL A 66 6.85 -3.32 2.18
CA VAL A 66 5.95 -2.74 1.16
C VAL A 66 4.99 -3.81 0.63
N LYS A 67 5.52 -4.97 0.22
CA LYS A 67 4.71 -6.09 -0.28
C LYS A 67 3.77 -6.64 0.79
N ARG A 68 4.28 -6.83 2.01
CA ARG A 68 3.47 -7.34 3.14
C ARG A 68 2.27 -6.44 3.40
N ARG A 69 2.49 -5.12 3.48
CA ARG A 69 1.42 -4.13 3.67
C ARG A 69 0.46 -4.11 2.49
N LEU A 70 0.97 -4.11 1.26
CA LEU A 70 0.14 -4.12 0.05
C LEU A 70 -0.82 -5.31 0.07
N PHE A 71 -0.32 -6.53 0.23
CA PHE A 71 -1.18 -7.72 0.19
C PHE A 71 -2.16 -7.79 1.37
N TYR A 72 -1.77 -7.35 2.56
CA TYR A 72 -2.70 -7.21 3.67
C TYR A 72 -3.80 -6.19 3.36
N ILE A 73 -3.47 -5.05 2.77
CA ILE A 73 -4.44 -4.02 2.38
C ILE A 73 -5.40 -4.55 1.31
N LEU A 74 -4.89 -5.22 0.28
CA LEU A 74 -5.72 -5.84 -0.75
C LEU A 74 -6.66 -6.92 -0.18
N ASP A 75 -6.23 -7.64 0.86
CA ASP A 75 -7.08 -8.60 1.57
C ASP A 75 -8.25 -7.91 2.27
N ILE A 76 -7.97 -6.91 3.11
CA ILE A 76 -9.01 -6.24 3.89
C ILE A 76 -9.97 -5.40 3.02
N LEU A 77 -9.53 -4.99 1.83
CA LEU A 77 -10.36 -4.30 0.84
C LEU A 77 -11.09 -5.26 -0.11
N GLU A 78 -10.88 -6.58 0.01
CA GLU A 78 -11.45 -7.60 -0.89
C GLU A 78 -11.03 -7.43 -2.37
N LEU A 79 -9.84 -6.85 -2.59
CA LEU A 79 -9.25 -6.58 -3.90
C LEU A 79 -8.24 -7.63 -4.34
N LYS A 80 -8.06 -8.72 -3.58
CA LYS A 80 -7.20 -9.85 -3.94
C LYS A 80 -7.45 -10.40 -5.36
N LYS A 81 -8.70 -10.36 -5.85
CA LYS A 81 -9.05 -10.80 -7.21
C LYS A 81 -8.46 -9.92 -8.33
N LYS A 82 -8.07 -8.67 -8.02
CA LYS A 82 -7.42 -7.75 -8.97
C LYS A 82 -5.92 -8.03 -9.12
N VAL A 83 -5.37 -9.01 -8.37
CA VAL A 83 -3.95 -9.38 -8.41
C VAL A 83 -3.75 -10.88 -8.61
N SER A 84 -2.63 -11.26 -9.24
CA SER A 84 -2.29 -12.68 -9.40
C SER A 84 -1.74 -13.26 -8.10
N ILE A 85 -2.27 -14.42 -7.70
CA ILE A 85 -1.80 -15.16 -6.51
C ILE A 85 -0.32 -15.54 -6.65
N LYS A 86 0.20 -15.69 -7.87
CA LYS A 86 1.61 -16.01 -8.12
C LYS A 86 2.57 -14.90 -7.67
N ASP A 87 2.07 -13.68 -7.48
CA ASP A 87 2.88 -12.56 -6.98
C ASP A 87 3.09 -12.60 -5.46
N LEU A 88 2.34 -13.45 -4.74
CA LEU A 88 2.56 -13.78 -3.33
C LEU A 88 3.78 -14.69 -3.19
N ASN A 89 4.97 -14.11 -3.35
CA ASN A 89 6.20 -14.81 -3.01
C ASN A 89 6.24 -15.16 -1.51
N LYS A 90 7.02 -16.18 -1.17
CA LYS A 90 7.25 -16.61 0.21
C LYS A 90 7.66 -15.42 1.06
N ILE A 91 6.86 -15.10 2.06
CA ILE A 91 7.11 -13.96 2.94
C ILE A 91 8.41 -14.22 3.71
N PRO A 92 9.35 -13.25 3.74
CA PRO A 92 10.61 -13.45 4.45
C PRO A 92 10.39 -13.74 5.94
N LYS A 93 11.37 -14.37 6.59
CA LYS A 93 11.30 -14.61 8.03
C LYS A 93 11.17 -13.28 8.80
N GLY A 94 10.42 -13.32 9.90
CA GLY A 94 10.23 -12.20 10.81
C GLY A 94 8.94 -11.42 10.58
N LEU A 95 8.69 -10.49 11.51
CA LEU A 95 7.50 -9.66 11.55
C LEU A 95 7.87 -8.19 11.33
N LYS A 96 7.01 -7.46 10.63
CA LYS A 96 7.12 -6.00 10.43
C LYS A 96 5.87 -5.31 10.95
N TRP A 97 6.00 -4.09 11.44
CA TRP A 97 4.82 -3.29 11.79
C TRP A 97 3.99 -2.98 10.55
N LEU A 98 2.68 -3.19 10.66
CA LEU A 98 1.69 -2.83 9.64
C LEU A 98 1.79 -1.33 9.36
N ASP A 99 1.57 -0.50 10.37
CA ASP A 99 1.75 0.94 10.29
C ASP A 99 2.98 1.38 11.11
N PRO A 100 4.13 1.62 10.49
CA PRO A 100 5.33 2.07 11.19
C PRO A 100 5.24 3.54 11.67
N SER A 101 4.24 4.30 11.22
CA SER A 101 4.02 5.69 11.62
C SER A 101 3.11 5.85 12.84
N GLY A 102 2.28 4.84 13.12
CA GLY A 102 1.42 4.80 14.30
C GLY A 102 2.13 4.36 15.58
N LEU A 103 1.38 4.34 16.69
CA LEU A 103 1.85 3.82 17.97
C LEU A 103 2.22 2.33 17.84
N LYS A 104 3.35 1.94 18.42
CA LYS A 104 3.85 0.55 18.38
C LYS A 104 3.21 -0.30 19.47
N ASN A 105 1.89 -0.41 19.44
CA ASN A 105 1.11 -1.30 20.29
C ASN A 105 0.56 -2.46 19.46
N ALA A 106 0.97 -3.69 19.75
CA ALA A 106 0.52 -4.85 19.00
C ALA A 106 -0.91 -5.24 19.43
N ILE A 107 -1.84 -5.22 18.47
CA ILE A 107 -3.23 -5.66 18.64
C ILE A 107 -3.35 -7.12 18.20
N GLU A 108 -2.77 -7.46 17.04
CA GLU A 108 -2.82 -8.79 16.45
C GLU A 108 -1.51 -9.08 15.69
N TYR A 109 -1.28 -10.36 15.37
CA TYR A 109 -0.20 -10.81 14.50
C TYR A 109 -0.76 -11.54 13.28
N SER A 110 -0.53 -11.00 12.09
CA SER A 110 -0.81 -11.73 10.85
C SER A 110 0.39 -12.59 10.49
N LYS A 111 0.27 -13.91 10.67
CA LYS A 111 1.28 -14.87 10.19
C LYS A 111 1.30 -14.97 8.67
N GLU A 112 0.13 -14.89 8.04
CA GLU A 112 -0.02 -14.94 6.58
C GLU A 112 0.78 -13.85 5.90
N TYR A 113 0.77 -12.62 6.45
CA TYR A 113 1.52 -11.46 5.90
C TYR A 113 2.84 -11.17 6.63
N GLY A 114 3.11 -11.88 7.72
CA GLY A 114 4.20 -11.61 8.66
C GLY A 114 4.20 -10.16 9.14
N LEU A 115 3.06 -9.70 9.66
CA LEU A 115 2.84 -8.35 10.14
C LEU A 115 2.44 -8.33 11.62
N ILE A 116 2.91 -7.30 12.33
CA ILE A 116 2.40 -6.88 13.64
C ILE A 116 1.35 -5.80 13.39
N ILE A 117 0.10 -6.11 13.70
CA ILE A 117 -1.06 -5.26 13.45
C ILE A 117 -1.19 -4.28 14.63
N ASN A 118 -0.97 -3.00 14.38
CA ASN A 118 -1.11 -1.92 15.36
C ASN A 118 -2.20 -0.90 15.01
N LYS A 119 -3.00 -1.19 13.98
CA LYS A 119 -4.17 -0.42 13.55
C LYS A 119 -5.22 -1.41 13.06
N THR A 120 -6.45 -1.33 13.57
CA THR A 120 -7.48 -2.33 13.27
C THR A 120 -8.02 -2.16 11.85
N LYS A 121 -8.68 -3.20 11.31
CA LYS A 121 -9.40 -3.09 10.03
C LYS A 121 -10.43 -1.95 10.04
N LYS A 122 -11.11 -1.76 11.17
CA LYS A 122 -12.09 -0.67 11.37
C LYS A 122 -11.42 0.70 11.27
N ASP A 123 -10.25 0.87 11.89
CA ASP A 123 -9.52 2.15 11.84
C ASP A 123 -9.04 2.47 10.43
N LEU A 124 -8.47 1.48 9.73
CA LEU A 124 -7.98 1.62 8.34
C LEU A 124 -9.10 1.92 7.33
N MET A 125 -10.35 1.57 7.64
CA MET A 125 -11.51 1.75 6.79
C MET A 125 -12.54 2.73 7.38
N SER A 126 -12.15 3.54 8.36
CA SER A 126 -13.05 4.46 9.06
C SER A 126 -13.72 5.48 8.12
N TRP A 127 -13.06 5.81 7.01
CA TRP A 127 -13.57 6.70 5.97
C TRP A 127 -14.73 6.12 5.14
N ARG A 128 -14.99 4.80 5.18
CA ARG A 128 -16.13 4.18 4.48
C ARG A 128 -17.50 4.44 5.12
N GLY A 129 -17.51 4.95 6.35
CA GLY A 129 -18.74 5.23 7.11
C GLY A 129 -19.31 6.63 6.87
N TYR A 130 -18.73 7.40 5.96
CA TYR A 130 -19.17 8.75 5.58
C TYR A 130 -19.80 8.75 4.19
#